data_AF-A0AA46KGQ8-F1
#
_entry.id   AF-A0AA46KGQ8-F1
#
_cell.length_a   1.000
_cell.length_b   1.000
_cell.length_c   1.000
_cell.angle_alpha   90.00
_cell.angle_beta   90.00
_cell.angle_gamma   90.00
#
_symmetry.space_group_name_H-M   'P 1'
#
loop_
_entity.id
_entity.type
_entity.pdbx_description
1 polymer ?
#
loop_
_entity_poly.entity_id
_entity_poly.type
_entity_poly.pdbx_seq_one_letter_code
_entity_poly.pdbx_strand_id
1 'polypeptide(L)'
;MLFSNAINGLPNTDLTDEQMTELHTGIKGLDSFFNENYEEGDKFSNAFWDKFSILINKYGFDIDTQETILDRLYEVEELKNFAMNMIITIRNISGESDFCEYTYEQMLSDMQDDYDS
;
A
#
# COMPACT_ATOMS: atom_id res chain seq x y z
N MET A 1 8.28 -4.70 10.92
CA MET A 1 7.07 -4.49 11.75
C MET A 1 6.08 -5.65 11.51
N LEU A 2 5.14 -5.95 12.43
CA LEU A 2 4.02 -6.87 12.17
C LEU A 2 2.85 -6.15 11.50
N PHE A 3 2.10 -6.83 10.63
CA PHE A 3 0.94 -6.25 9.93
C PHE A 3 -0.08 -5.59 10.88
N SER A 4 -0.47 -6.26 11.98
CA SER A 4 -1.42 -5.72 12.94
C SER A 4 -0.92 -4.42 13.59
N ASN A 5 0.39 -4.27 13.80
CA ASN A 5 0.97 -3.04 14.35
C ASN A 5 0.93 -1.89 13.34
N ALA A 6 1.01 -2.18 12.04
CA ALA A 6 0.86 -1.17 11.00
C ALA A 6 -0.56 -0.60 10.98
N ILE A 7 -1.57 -1.44 11.16
CA ILE A 7 -2.98 -1.02 11.12
C ILE A 7 -3.44 -0.42 12.45
N ASN A 8 -3.02 -0.98 13.59
CA ASN A 8 -3.48 -0.52 14.90
C ASN A 8 -3.15 0.96 15.14
N GLY A 9 -4.12 1.69 15.69
CA GLY A 9 -3.95 3.10 16.06
C GLY A 9 -4.05 4.09 14.89
N LEU A 10 -4.43 3.63 13.70
CA LEU A 10 -5.02 4.53 12.70
C LEU A 10 -6.45 4.95 13.14
N PRO A 11 -7.00 6.03 12.57
CA PRO A 11 -8.40 6.36 12.77
C PRO A 11 -9.31 5.19 12.34
N ASN A 12 -10.42 5.00 13.05
CA ASN A 12 -11.43 3.98 12.74
C ASN A 12 -10.94 2.52 12.76
N THR A 13 -9.91 2.18 13.55
CA THR A 13 -9.28 0.84 13.58
C THR A 13 -9.82 -0.15 14.60
N ASP A 14 -11.06 -0.04 15.05
CA ASP A 14 -11.63 -1.04 15.97
C ASP A 14 -12.00 -2.32 15.19
N LEU A 15 -11.00 -2.91 14.54
CA LEU A 15 -11.11 -4.17 13.80
C LEU A 15 -11.00 -5.33 14.78
N THR A 16 -11.87 -6.32 14.59
CA THR A 16 -11.72 -7.61 15.26
C THR A 16 -10.50 -8.36 14.72
N ASP A 17 -10.01 -9.35 15.45
CA ASP A 17 -8.92 -10.24 14.99
C ASP A 17 -9.26 -10.91 13.65
N GLU A 18 -10.53 -11.25 13.43
CA GLU A 18 -11.04 -11.81 12.18
C GLU A 18 -10.95 -10.79 11.04
N GLN A 19 -11.41 -9.54 11.27
CA GLN A 19 -11.32 -8.48 10.27
C GLN A 19 -9.87 -8.10 9.95
N MET A 20 -8.98 -8.12 10.95
CA MET A 20 -7.55 -7.92 10.74
C MET A 20 -6.95 -9.03 9.87
N THR A 21 -7.35 -10.28 10.10
CA THR A 21 -6.92 -11.43 9.30
C THR A 21 -7.45 -11.37 7.87
N GLU A 22 -8.72 -11.00 7.68
CA GLU A 22 -9.33 -10.79 6.36
C GLU A 22 -8.65 -9.68 5.59
N LEU A 23 -8.37 -8.54 6.25
CA LEU A 23 -7.67 -7.41 5.65
C LEU A 23 -6.26 -7.81 5.21
N HIS A 24 -5.50 -8.49 6.07
CA HIS A 24 -4.17 -8.98 5.74
C HIS A 24 -4.21 -9.92 4.52
N THR A 25 -5.17 -10.84 4.50
CA THR A 25 -5.36 -11.78 3.38
C THR A 25 -5.74 -11.03 2.10
N GLY A 26 -6.59 -10.01 2.20
CA GLY A 26 -6.96 -9.15 1.08
C GLY A 26 -5.76 -8.41 0.49
N ILE A 27 -4.90 -7.83 1.34
CA ILE A 27 -3.68 -7.14 0.90
C ILE A 27 -2.74 -8.12 0.18
N LYS A 28 -2.52 -9.31 0.73
CA LYS A 28 -1.72 -10.36 0.06
C LYS A 28 -2.32 -10.81 -1.28
N GLY A 29 -3.66 -10.85 -1.36
CA GLY A 29 -4.37 -11.10 -2.60
C GLY A 29 -4.15 -10.00 -3.65
N LEU A 30 -4.08 -8.73 -3.24
CA LEU A 30 -3.76 -7.62 -4.13
C LEU A 30 -2.30 -7.67 -4.60
N ASP A 31 -1.36 -8.01 -3.73
CA ASP A 31 0.04 -8.21 -4.10
C ASP A 31 0.17 -9.32 -5.16
N SER A 32 -0.50 -10.45 -4.94
CA SER A 32 -0.56 -11.54 -5.93
C SER A 32 -1.20 -11.08 -7.25
N PHE A 33 -2.31 -10.34 -7.17
CA PHE A 33 -2.96 -9.77 -8.35
C PHE A 33 -2.02 -8.85 -9.14
N PHE A 34 -1.24 -8.00 -8.47
CA PHE A 34 -0.27 -7.14 -9.12
C PHE A 34 0.79 -7.97 -9.86
N ASN A 35 1.41 -8.92 -9.16
CA ASN A 35 2.48 -9.75 -9.73
C ASN A 35 2.03 -10.59 -10.94
N GLU A 36 0.75 -11.00 -10.99
CA GLU A 36 0.20 -11.80 -12.07
C GLU A 36 -0.33 -10.97 -13.25
N ASN A 37 -0.78 -9.73 -13.01
CA ASN A 37 -1.56 -8.95 -13.98
C ASN A 37 -0.92 -7.60 -14.32
N TYR A 38 0.27 -7.30 -13.81
CA TYR A 38 0.93 -6.02 -14.03
C TYR A 38 1.07 -5.71 -15.53
N GLU A 39 0.51 -4.58 -15.92
CA GLU A 39 0.69 -3.98 -17.23
C GLU A 39 0.98 -2.49 -17.03
N GLU A 40 1.96 -1.96 -17.77
CA GLU A 40 2.22 -0.53 -17.76
C GLU A 40 1.02 0.25 -18.32
N GLY A 41 0.64 1.32 -17.61
CA GLY A 41 -0.33 2.30 -18.08
C GLY A 41 -1.53 2.51 -17.16
N ASP A 42 -2.31 3.54 -17.49
CA ASP A 42 -3.36 4.08 -16.61
C ASP A 42 -4.46 3.07 -16.31
N LYS A 43 -4.77 2.16 -17.25
CA LYS A 43 -5.89 1.22 -17.09
C LYS A 43 -5.64 0.22 -15.96
N PHE A 44 -4.47 -0.43 -15.96
CA PHE A 44 -4.10 -1.35 -14.88
C PHE A 44 -3.98 -0.56 -13.57
N SER A 45 -3.32 0.59 -13.63
CA SER A 45 -3.04 1.43 -12.48
C SER A 45 -4.34 1.85 -11.76
N ASN A 46 -5.33 2.37 -12.51
CA ASN A 46 -6.65 2.72 -11.96
C ASN A 46 -7.37 1.49 -11.38
N ALA A 47 -7.34 0.35 -12.08
CA ALA A 47 -7.99 -0.87 -11.59
C ALA A 47 -7.34 -1.42 -10.31
N PHE A 48 -6.01 -1.29 -10.18
CA PHE A 48 -5.28 -1.71 -9.00
C PHE A 48 -5.59 -0.79 -7.81
N TRP A 49 -5.57 0.52 -8.03
CA TRP A 49 -5.97 1.52 -7.05
C TRP A 49 -7.42 1.33 -6.57
N ASP A 50 -8.37 1.14 -7.49
CA ASP A 50 -9.77 0.91 -7.17
C ASP A 50 -9.96 -0.31 -6.28
N LYS A 51 -9.24 -1.41 -6.57
CA LYS A 51 -9.29 -2.64 -5.75
C LYS A 51 -8.77 -2.41 -4.34
N PHE A 52 -7.66 -1.68 -4.20
CA PHE A 52 -7.13 -1.29 -2.90
C PHE A 52 -8.11 -0.40 -2.13
N SER A 53 -8.59 0.67 -2.76
CA SER A 53 -9.60 1.57 -2.19
C SER A 53 -10.84 0.81 -1.72
N ILE A 54 -11.38 -0.10 -2.53
CA ILE A 54 -12.55 -0.94 -2.15
C ILE A 54 -12.23 -1.81 -0.93
N LEU A 55 -11.07 -2.46 -0.90
CA LEU A 55 -10.65 -3.31 0.21
C LEU A 55 -10.54 -2.51 1.52
N ILE A 56 -9.87 -1.37 1.47
CA ILE A 56 -9.58 -0.53 2.63
C ILE A 56 -10.86 0.19 3.12
N ASN A 57 -11.67 0.71 2.19
CA ASN A 57 -12.97 1.34 2.49
C ASN A 57 -13.97 0.37 3.14
N LYS A 58 -13.91 -0.95 2.85
CA LYS A 58 -14.74 -1.98 3.52
C LYS A 58 -14.61 -1.91 5.05
N TYR A 59 -13.46 -1.46 5.55
CA TYR A 59 -13.16 -1.37 6.97
C TYR A 59 -13.22 0.06 7.54
N GLY A 60 -13.72 1.03 6.77
CA GLY A 60 -13.94 2.40 7.26
C GLY A 60 -12.72 3.33 7.19
N PHE A 61 -11.68 2.92 6.46
CA PHE A 61 -10.49 3.74 6.19
C PHE A 61 -10.73 4.61 4.96
N ASP A 62 -10.70 5.92 5.14
CA ASP A 62 -10.87 6.92 4.08
C ASP A 62 -9.57 7.17 3.31
N ILE A 63 -9.63 8.06 2.32
CA ILE A 63 -8.51 8.44 1.46
C ILE A 63 -7.32 8.97 2.26
N ASP A 64 -7.57 9.76 3.30
CA ASP A 64 -6.52 10.34 4.16
C ASP A 64 -5.80 9.22 4.95
N THR A 65 -6.54 8.19 5.36
CA THR A 65 -5.97 7.03 6.06
C THR A 65 -5.23 6.09 5.10
N GLN A 66 -5.61 6.04 3.82
CA GLN A 66 -5.00 5.15 2.83
C GLN A 66 -3.51 5.44 2.60
N GLU A 67 -3.12 6.71 2.56
CA GLU A 67 -1.71 7.13 2.48
C GLU A 67 -0.92 6.61 3.68
N THR A 68 -1.42 6.86 4.88
CA THR A 68 -0.77 6.41 6.13
C THR A 68 -0.69 4.88 6.21
N ILE A 69 -1.69 4.15 5.67
CA ILE A 69 -1.65 2.70 5.59
C ILE A 69 -0.48 2.25 4.71
N LEU A 70 -0.32 2.82 3.51
CA LEU A 70 0.76 2.44 2.60
C LEU A 70 2.14 2.73 3.20
N ASP A 71 2.29 3.88 3.86
CA ASP A 71 3.53 4.24 4.57
C ASP A 71 3.88 3.21 5.65
N ARG A 72 2.91 2.80 6.47
CA ARG A 72 3.16 1.81 7.53
C ARG A 72 3.34 0.40 7.00
N LEU A 73 2.68 0.04 5.90
CA LEU A 73 2.88 -1.25 5.25
C LEU A 73 4.27 -1.38 4.65
N TYR A 74 4.91 -0.28 4.25
CA TYR A 74 6.29 -0.27 3.79
C TYR A 74 7.28 -0.76 4.86
N GLU A 75 6.99 -0.51 6.15
CA GLU A 75 7.79 -1.00 7.28
C GLU A 75 7.52 -2.48 7.65
N VAL A 76 6.54 -3.12 6.99
CA VAL A 76 6.23 -4.55 7.14
C VAL A 76 6.95 -5.31 6.04
N GLU A 77 8.01 -6.05 6.40
CA GLU A 77 8.93 -6.71 5.46
C GLU A 77 8.21 -7.55 4.39
N GLU A 78 7.21 -8.33 4.78
CA GLU A 78 6.46 -9.18 3.83
C GLU A 78 5.52 -8.40 2.89
N LEU A 79 5.24 -7.12 3.19
CA LEU A 79 4.36 -6.23 2.41
C LEU A 79 5.10 -5.03 1.81
N LYS A 80 6.42 -4.92 2.02
CA LYS A 80 7.24 -3.81 1.55
C LYS A 80 7.07 -3.59 0.04
N ASN A 81 7.18 -4.66 -0.75
CA ASN A 81 7.03 -4.62 -2.21
C ASN A 81 5.61 -4.22 -2.63
N PHE A 82 4.57 -4.70 -1.94
CA PHE A 82 3.20 -4.30 -2.20
C PHE A 82 3.02 -2.79 -2.01
N ALA A 83 3.50 -2.25 -0.88
CA ALA A 83 3.43 -0.82 -0.59
C ALA A 83 4.18 0.02 -1.63
N MET A 84 5.38 -0.41 -2.03
CA MET A 84 6.16 0.23 -3.11
C MET A 84 5.38 0.26 -4.42
N ASN A 85 4.86 -0.88 -4.85
CA ASN A 85 4.12 -1.00 -6.11
C ASN A 85 2.86 -0.13 -6.11
N MET A 86 2.11 -0.11 -5.00
CA MET A 86 0.96 0.78 -4.83
C MET A 86 1.35 2.26 -4.95
N ILE A 87 2.37 2.70 -4.21
CA ILE A 87 2.81 4.10 -4.19
C ILE A 87 3.29 4.55 -5.57
N ILE A 88 4.13 3.75 -6.24
CA ILE A 88 4.58 4.03 -7.61
C ILE A 88 3.39 4.11 -8.57
N THR A 89 2.46 3.16 -8.47
CA THR A 89 1.27 3.13 -9.33
C THR A 89 0.42 4.39 -9.15
N ILE A 90 0.15 4.82 -7.92
CA ILE A 90 -0.69 5.99 -7.62
C ILE A 90 -0.03 7.27 -8.11
N ARG A 91 1.28 7.44 -7.90
CA ARG A 91 2.04 8.60 -8.39
C ARG A 91 1.99 8.71 -9.90
N ASN A 92 2.02 7.58 -10.61
CA ASN A 92 1.92 7.56 -12.07
C ASN A 92 0.53 7.97 -12.59
N ILE A 93 -0.56 7.68 -11.88
CA ILE A 93 -1.94 8.03 -12.29
C ILE A 93 -2.29 9.47 -11.92
N SER A 94 -2.07 9.83 -10.66
CA SER A 94 -2.58 11.07 -10.07
C SER A 94 -1.83 12.28 -10.63
N GLY A 95 -0.57 12.10 -11.02
CA GLY A 95 0.36 13.21 -11.24
C GLY A 95 0.57 14.04 -9.97
N GLU A 96 0.06 13.58 -8.82
CA GLU A 96 0.20 14.24 -7.52
C GLU A 96 1.58 13.88 -6.97
N SER A 97 2.44 14.89 -6.93
CA SER A 97 3.80 14.76 -6.41
C SER A 97 3.85 14.41 -4.93
N ASP A 98 2.79 14.76 -4.19
CA ASP A 98 2.82 14.85 -2.73
C ASP A 98 2.32 13.55 -2.06
N PHE A 99 1.64 12.65 -2.79
CA PHE A 99 1.15 11.38 -2.24
C PHE A 99 2.30 10.46 -1.82
N CYS A 100 2.32 10.07 -0.54
CA CYS A 100 3.37 9.28 0.09
C CYS A 100 4.78 9.84 -0.20
N GLU A 101 4.93 11.18 -0.32
CA GLU A 101 6.19 11.80 -0.78
C GLU A 101 7.38 11.35 0.07
N TYR A 102 7.25 11.42 1.40
CA TYR A 102 8.30 11.00 2.32
C TYR A 102 8.69 9.53 2.10
N THR A 103 7.70 8.64 2.03
CA THR A 103 7.94 7.21 1.83
C THR A 103 8.53 6.91 0.46
N TYR A 104 8.13 7.65 -0.57
CA TYR A 104 8.70 7.54 -1.91
C TYR A 104 10.18 7.99 -1.95
N GLU A 105 10.52 9.08 -1.27
CA GLU A 105 11.92 9.53 -1.12
C GLU A 105 12.76 8.50 -0.36
N GLN A 106 12.21 7.90 0.72
CA GLN A 106 12.86 6.80 1.42
C GLN A 106 13.08 5.59 0.51
N MET A 107 12.10 5.23 -0.32
CA MET A 107 12.25 4.15 -1.31
C MET A 107 13.39 4.41 -2.29
N LEU A 108 13.52 5.64 -2.79
CA LEU A 108 14.61 6.01 -3.70
C LEU A 108 15.97 5.92 -3.01
N SER A 109 16.07 6.35 -1.75
CA SER A 109 17.29 6.23 -0.95
C SER A 109 17.66 4.77 -0.69
N ASP A 110 16.71 3.95 -0.26
CA ASP A 110 16.89 2.51 -0.03
C ASP A 110 17.38 1.81 -1.30
N MET A 111 16.79 2.13 -2.45
CA MET A 111 17.24 1.58 -3.74
C MET A 111 18.68 2.01 -4.06
N GLN A 112 19.04 3.27 -3.80
CA GLN A 112 20.37 3.78 -4.09
C GLN A 112 21.45 3.12 -3.21
N ASP A 113 21.18 2.94 -1.92
CA ASP A 113 22.09 2.28 -0.99
C ASP A 113 22.29 0.78 -1.29
N ASP A 114 21.25 0.11 -1.82
CA ASP A 114 21.32 -1.28 -2.30
C ASP A 114 22.16 -1.43 -3.59
N TYR A 115 22.23 -0.40 -4.44
CA TYR A 115 23.07 -0.41 -5.65
C TYR A 115 24.56 -0.12 -5.36
N ASP A 116 24.84 0.63 -4.29
CA ASP A 116 26.20 1.05 -3.91
C ASP A 116 26.90 0.07 -2.93
N SER A 117 26.24 -1.03 -2.55
CA SER A 117 26.75 -2.10 -1.66
C SER A 117 27.25 -3.35 -2.42
#